data_AF-A0A166NCA4-F1
#
_entry.id   AF-A0A166NCA4-F1
#
_cell.length_a   1.000
_cell.length_b   1.000
_cell.length_c   1.000
_cell.angle_alpha   90.00
_cell.angle_beta   90.00
_cell.angle_gamma   90.00
#
_symmetry.space_group_name_H-M   'P 1'
#
loop_
_entity.id
_entity.type
_entity.pdbx_description
1 polymer ?
#
loop_
_entity_poly.entity_id
_entity_poly.type
_entity_poly.pdbx_seq_one_letter_code
_entity_poly.pdbx_strand_id
1 'polypeptide(L)'
;MSSFREIKASRIAFHEKELEIIHSRATALQDELANARRALAGAQHAVDTLALDLDALLSHQGEVISRITDIRREVDPQAIASLPNELLRAVFFTLASILDDECRYMATTWLRHYNEERALMPFRVSAVSRRWRQLALDSPSLWGSYLAFGSATRFKSAKHYAETIIAYSKSSPLDVTFDLASYEGPMYSEPQSLKDVIRLIGIEVSTSVCTFIK
;
A
#
# COMPACT_ATOMS: atom_id res chain seq x y z
N MET A 1 -37.27 74.24 29.66
CA MET A 1 -37.19 74.19 28.19
C MET A 1 -35.74 73.87 27.85
N SER A 2 -35.46 72.67 27.34
CA SER A 2 -34.10 72.30 26.92
C SER A 2 -33.66 73.23 25.80
N SER A 3 -32.46 73.80 25.94
CA SER A 3 -31.95 74.83 25.04
C SER A 3 -31.65 74.22 23.68
N PHE A 4 -32.00 74.90 22.57
CA PHE A 4 -31.69 74.45 21.20
C PHE A 4 -30.19 74.12 20.99
N ARG A 5 -29.31 74.70 21.82
CA ARG A 5 -27.88 74.38 21.86
C ARG A 5 -27.61 72.95 22.37
N GLU A 6 -28.35 72.48 23.37
CA GLU A 6 -28.22 71.11 23.90
C GLU A 6 -28.60 70.08 22.86
N ILE A 7 -29.69 70.30 22.11
CA ILE A 7 -30.12 69.39 21.04
C ILE A 7 -29.07 69.30 19.93
N LYS A 8 -28.50 70.45 19.52
CA LYS A 8 -27.43 70.48 18.51
C LYS A 8 -26.16 69.77 18.99
N ALA A 9 -25.74 70.02 20.23
CA ALA A 9 -24.57 69.37 20.81
C ALA A 9 -24.77 67.85 20.90
N SER A 10 -25.93 67.38 21.35
CA SER A 10 -26.25 65.94 21.40
C SER A 10 -26.24 65.28 20.03
N ARG A 11 -26.71 65.96 18.98
CA ARG A 11 -26.68 65.44 17.61
C ARG A 11 -25.26 65.38 17.06
N ILE A 12 -24.44 66.40 17.33
CA ILE A 12 -23.01 66.39 16.96
C ILE A 12 -22.31 65.22 17.66
N ALA A 13 -22.46 65.09 18.97
CA ALA A 13 -21.86 64.01 19.75
C ALA A 13 -22.32 62.62 19.29
N PHE A 14 -23.59 62.47 18.88
CA PHE A 14 -24.10 61.23 18.30
C PHE A 14 -23.38 60.88 16.98
N HIS A 15 -23.27 61.84 16.06
CA HIS A 15 -22.60 61.61 14.77
C HIS A 15 -21.10 61.41 14.92
N GLU A 16 -20.45 62.08 15.88
CA GLU A 16 -19.04 61.84 16.21
C GLU A 16 -18.82 60.40 16.69
N LYS A 17 -19.69 59.89 17.57
CA LYS A 17 -19.64 58.50 18.04
C LYS A 17 -19.89 57.50 16.90
N GLU A 18 -20.84 57.79 16.02
CA GLU A 18 -21.11 56.96 14.85
C GLU A 18 -19.90 56.90 13.91
N LEU A 19 -19.23 58.04 13.68
CA LEU A 19 -18.00 58.12 12.89
C LEU A 19 -16.88 57.31 13.53
N GLU A 20 -16.70 57.39 14.85
CA GLU A 20 -15.71 56.60 15.58
C GLU A 20 -15.95 55.08 15.43
N ILE A 21 -17.21 54.63 15.53
CA ILE A 21 -17.58 53.22 15.33
C ILE A 21 -17.28 52.78 13.90
N ILE A 22 -17.65 53.59 12.90
CA ILE A 22 -17.36 53.29 11.49
C ILE A 22 -15.86 53.23 11.25
N HIS A 23 -15.09 54.16 11.81
CA HIS A 23 -13.64 54.19 11.68
C HIS A 23 -12.99 52.97 12.31
N SER A 24 -13.38 52.62 13.54
CA SER A 24 -12.92 51.40 14.23
C SER A 24 -13.20 50.14 13.40
N ARG A 25 -14.42 50.01 12.86
CA ARG A 25 -14.79 48.87 12.01
C ARG A 25 -14.03 48.85 10.68
N ALA A 26 -13.80 50.02 10.08
CA ALA A 26 -13.03 50.13 8.84
C ALA A 26 -11.58 49.66 9.06
N THR A 27 -10.95 50.08 10.17
CA THR A 27 -9.60 49.65 10.54
C THR A 27 -9.55 48.13 10.79
N ALA A 28 -10.51 47.58 11.55
CA ALA A 28 -10.56 46.13 11.79
C ALA A 28 -10.70 45.32 10.50
N LEU A 29 -11.57 45.75 9.57
CA LEU A 29 -11.73 45.10 8.26
C LEU A 29 -10.48 45.24 7.39
N GLN A 30 -9.76 46.36 7.48
CA GLN A 30 -8.49 46.55 6.78
C GLN A 30 -7.42 45.58 7.30
N ASP A 31 -7.35 45.38 8.61
CA ASP A 31 -6.42 44.42 9.24
C ASP A 31 -6.76 42.97 8.86
N GLU A 32 -8.04 42.60 8.93
CA GLU A 32 -8.51 41.27 8.50
C GLU A 32 -8.21 41.02 7.01
N LEU A 33 -8.42 42.01 6.16
CA LEU A 33 -8.11 41.92 4.73
C LEU A 33 -6.61 41.81 4.47
N ALA A 34 -5.77 42.53 5.23
CA ALA A 34 -4.32 42.38 5.17
C ALA A 34 -3.86 40.98 5.62
N ASN A 35 -4.50 40.43 6.65
CA ASN A 35 -4.24 39.06 7.12
C ASN A 35 -4.63 38.02 6.07
N ALA A 36 -5.82 38.13 5.49
CA ALA A 36 -6.31 37.23 4.45
C ALA A 36 -5.40 37.26 3.21
N ARG A 37 -4.91 38.44 2.81
CA ARG A 37 -3.95 38.56 1.70
C ARG A 37 -2.62 37.88 1.99
N ARG A 38 -2.09 37.99 3.22
CA ARG A 38 -0.87 37.28 3.63
C ARG A 38 -1.06 35.77 3.64
N ALA A 39 -2.20 35.29 4.16
CA ALA A 39 -2.54 33.87 4.14
C ALA A 39 -2.65 33.33 2.70
N LEU A 40 -3.28 34.09 1.80
CA LEU A 40 -3.39 33.73 0.38
C LEU A 40 -2.01 33.67 -0.29
N ALA A 41 -1.14 34.66 -0.05
CA ALA A 41 0.22 34.65 -0.58
C ALA A 41 1.04 33.45 -0.07
N GLY A 42 0.89 33.11 1.21
CA GLY A 42 1.51 31.91 1.79
C GLY A 42 1.00 30.61 1.18
N ALA A 43 -0.32 30.50 0.97
CA ALA A 43 -0.92 29.35 0.32
C ALA A 43 -0.47 29.21 -1.15
N GLN A 44 -0.39 30.33 -1.88
CA GLN A 44 0.10 30.34 -3.26
C GLN A 44 1.56 29.87 -3.34
N HIS A 45 2.42 30.38 -2.44
CA HIS A 45 3.82 29.94 -2.39
C HIS A 45 3.95 28.44 -2.10
N ALA A 46 3.12 27.89 -1.21
CA ALA A 46 3.10 26.45 -0.93
C ALA A 46 2.67 25.63 -2.14
N VAL A 47 1.66 26.08 -2.89
CA VAL A 47 1.22 25.44 -4.14
C VAL A 47 2.34 25.46 -5.18
N ASP A 48 3.00 26.61 -5.37
CA ASP A 48 4.09 26.76 -6.32
C ASP A 48 5.26 25.84 -5.98
N THR A 49 5.57 25.70 -4.68
CA THR A 49 6.62 24.80 -4.18
C THR A 49 6.28 23.34 -4.47
N LEU A 50 5.06 22.90 -4.15
CA LEU A 50 4.60 21.55 -4.43
C LEU A 50 4.55 21.24 -5.93
N ALA A 51 4.23 22.22 -6.76
CA ALA A 51 4.26 22.07 -8.21
C ALA A 51 5.68 21.85 -8.73
N LEU A 52 6.67 22.58 -8.21
CA LEU A 52 8.09 22.36 -8.53
C LEU A 52 8.58 20.99 -8.07
N ASP A 53 8.24 20.58 -6.86
CA ASP A 53 8.62 19.26 -6.32
C ASP A 53 8.00 18.12 -7.14
N LEU A 54 6.74 18.26 -7.56
CA LEU A 54 6.07 17.30 -8.41
C LEU A 54 6.76 17.18 -9.78
N ASP A 55 7.10 18.31 -10.41
CA ASP A 55 7.80 18.33 -11.70
C ASP A 55 9.19 17.67 -11.60
N ALA A 56 9.93 17.94 -10.52
CA ALA A 56 11.21 17.30 -10.25
C ALA A 56 11.07 15.77 -10.07
N LEU A 57 10.04 15.32 -9.34
CA LEU A 57 9.76 13.89 -9.15
C LEU A 57 9.37 13.19 -10.46
N LEU A 58 8.55 13.83 -11.30
CA LEU A 58 8.17 13.29 -12.60
C LEU A 58 9.38 13.23 -13.55
N SER A 59 10.24 14.25 -13.54
CA SER A 59 11.49 14.25 -14.30
C SER A 59 12.41 13.11 -13.87
N HIS A 60 12.61 12.94 -12.55
CA HIS A 60 13.42 11.85 -12.01
C HIS A 60 12.83 10.46 -12.33
N GLN A 61 11.50 10.31 -12.27
CA GLN A 61 10.82 9.09 -12.68
C GLN A 61 11.12 8.75 -14.15
N GLY A 62 11.09 9.75 -15.04
CA GLY A 62 11.45 9.60 -16.45
C GLY A 62 12.88 9.11 -16.65
N GLU A 63 13.84 9.69 -15.92
CA GLU A 63 15.26 9.26 -15.94
C GLU A 63 15.44 7.82 -15.48
N VAL A 64 14.81 7.43 -14.37
CA VAL A 64 14.87 6.06 -13.83
C VAL A 64 14.28 5.05 -14.83
N ILE A 65 13.13 5.37 -15.45
CA ILE A 65 12.52 4.52 -16.48
C ILE A 65 13.44 4.38 -17.70
N SER A 66 14.07 5.47 -18.15
CA SER A 66 15.04 5.43 -19.26
C SER A 66 16.20 4.50 -18.91
N ARG A 67 16.80 4.66 -17.72
CA ARG A 67 17.91 3.83 -17.26
C ARG A 67 17.54 2.35 -17.15
N ILE A 68 16.35 2.02 -16.64
CA ILE A 68 15.84 0.64 -16.61
C ILE A 68 15.71 0.09 -18.02
N THR A 69 15.24 0.90 -18.96
CA THR A 69 15.09 0.50 -20.37
C THR A 69 16.46 0.24 -21.01
N ASP A 70 17.46 1.06 -20.72
CA ASP A 70 18.82 0.88 -21.23
C ASP A 70 19.47 -0.39 -20.66
N ILE A 71 19.36 -0.64 -19.35
CA ILE A 71 19.82 -1.89 -18.73
C ILE A 71 19.12 -3.10 -19.37
N ARG A 72 17.81 -3.01 -19.65
CA ARG A 72 17.08 -4.09 -20.33
C ARG A 72 17.55 -4.32 -21.76
N ARG A 73 18.07 -3.30 -22.46
CA ARG A 73 18.66 -3.44 -23.80
C ARG A 73 20.04 -4.07 -23.74
N GLU A 74 20.81 -3.81 -22.68
CA GLU A 74 22.11 -4.43 -22.45
C GLU A 74 22.01 -5.93 -22.13
N VAL A 75 20.90 -6.34 -21.49
CA VAL A 75 20.62 -7.76 -21.22
C VAL A 75 20.23 -8.46 -22.52
N ASP A 76 21.15 -9.27 -23.05
CA ASP A 76 20.88 -10.10 -24.23
C ASP A 76 19.76 -11.12 -23.95
N PRO A 77 18.59 -11.01 -24.61
CA PRO A 77 17.50 -11.97 -24.45
C PRO A 77 17.90 -13.39 -24.85
N GLN A 78 18.85 -13.55 -25.78
CA GLN A 78 19.36 -14.86 -26.19
C GLN A 78 20.18 -15.50 -25.08
N ALA A 79 21.00 -14.73 -24.37
CA ALA A 79 21.73 -15.22 -23.20
C ALA A 79 20.76 -15.78 -22.15
N ILE A 80 19.68 -15.06 -21.81
CA ILE A 80 18.64 -15.55 -20.88
C ILE A 80 17.93 -16.78 -21.43
N ALA A 81 17.57 -16.77 -22.71
CA ALA A 81 16.91 -17.91 -23.35
C ALA A 81 17.79 -19.16 -23.39
N SER A 82 19.11 -19.00 -23.38
CA SER A 82 20.09 -20.09 -23.43
C SER A 82 20.48 -20.67 -22.06
N LEU A 83 20.08 -20.02 -20.95
CA LEU A 83 20.39 -20.49 -19.60
C LEU A 83 19.90 -21.94 -19.41
N PRO A 84 20.70 -22.86 -18.84
CA PRO A 84 20.26 -24.20 -18.48
C PRO A 84 19.04 -24.21 -17.56
N ASN A 85 18.22 -25.27 -17.63
CA ASN A 85 16.99 -25.40 -16.84
C ASN A 85 17.28 -25.39 -15.33
N GLU A 86 18.41 -25.94 -14.95
CA GLU A 86 18.90 -26.07 -13.57
C GLU A 86 19.18 -24.68 -12.98
N LEU A 87 19.79 -23.80 -13.77
CA LEU A 87 20.04 -22.42 -13.36
C LEU A 87 18.74 -21.65 -13.24
N LEU A 88 17.79 -21.83 -14.16
CA LEU A 88 16.47 -21.20 -14.07
C LEU A 88 15.72 -21.64 -12.81
N ARG A 89 15.75 -22.94 -12.48
CA ARG A 89 15.18 -23.44 -11.22
C ARG A 89 15.90 -22.84 -10.01
N ALA A 90 17.24 -22.78 -10.03
CA ALA A 90 18.01 -22.16 -8.95
C ALA A 90 17.58 -20.70 -8.74
N VAL A 91 17.39 -19.92 -9.82
CA VAL A 91 16.84 -18.56 -9.74
C VAL A 91 15.49 -18.54 -9.04
N PHE A 92 14.57 -19.45 -9.37
CA PHE A 92 13.24 -19.48 -8.72
C PHE A 92 13.35 -19.70 -7.20
N PHE A 93 14.21 -20.63 -6.77
CA PHE A 93 14.41 -20.91 -5.35
C PHE A 93 15.19 -19.80 -4.63
N THR A 94 16.15 -19.17 -5.29
CA THR A 94 16.84 -17.99 -4.76
C THR A 94 15.86 -16.83 -4.57
N LEU A 95 14.97 -16.58 -5.54
CA LEU A 95 13.92 -15.55 -5.41
C LEU A 95 12.95 -15.86 -4.27
N ALA A 96 12.52 -17.13 -4.13
CA ALA A 96 11.74 -17.57 -2.96
C ALA A 96 12.49 -17.29 -1.64
N SER A 97 13.77 -17.65 -1.57
CA SER A 97 14.59 -17.51 -0.36
C SER A 97 14.77 -16.05 0.06
N ILE A 98 15.02 -15.15 -0.90
CA ILE A 98 15.15 -13.71 -0.61
C ILE A 98 13.85 -13.17 0.01
N LEU A 99 12.70 -13.52 -0.59
CA LEU A 99 11.40 -13.14 -0.08
C LEU A 99 11.11 -13.78 1.29
N ASP A 100 11.57 -15.01 1.53
CA ASP A 100 11.46 -15.67 2.83
C ASP A 100 12.31 -14.98 3.92
N ASP A 101 13.48 -14.46 3.57
CA ASP A 101 14.33 -13.68 4.49
C ASP A 101 13.71 -12.33 4.84
N GLU A 102 13.12 -11.64 3.85
CA GLU A 102 12.37 -10.39 4.07
C GLU A 102 11.17 -10.62 5.02
N CYS A 103 10.46 -11.75 4.87
CA CYS A 103 9.38 -12.13 5.78
C CYS A 103 9.87 -12.31 7.22
N ARG A 104 11.09 -12.84 7.42
CA ARG A 104 11.68 -13.07 8.75
C ARG A 104 12.15 -11.76 9.37
N TYR A 105 12.74 -10.86 8.59
CA TYR A 105 13.28 -9.60 9.10
C TYR A 105 12.20 -8.64 9.61
N MET A 106 11.02 -8.62 8.96
CA MET A 106 9.90 -7.76 9.38
C MET A 106 9.15 -8.29 10.60
N ALA A 107 9.33 -9.56 10.95
CA ALA A 107 8.65 -10.20 12.08
C ALA A 107 9.36 -9.83 13.40
N THR A 108 9.00 -8.69 13.99
CA THR A 108 9.43 -8.31 15.36
C THR A 108 8.86 -9.26 16.42
N THR A 109 7.81 -10.00 16.06
CA THR A 109 7.24 -11.11 16.81
C THR A 109 7.61 -12.40 16.10
N TRP A 110 7.78 -13.52 16.81
CA TRP A 110 8.12 -14.83 16.21
C TRP A 110 7.04 -15.40 15.25
N LEU A 111 6.10 -14.57 14.80
CA LEU A 111 4.99 -14.90 13.91
C LEU A 111 5.36 -14.50 12.48
N ARG A 112 5.30 -15.47 11.55
CA ARG A 112 5.50 -15.19 10.12
C ARG A 112 4.29 -14.44 9.59
N HIS A 113 4.51 -13.23 9.09
CA HIS A 113 3.47 -12.43 8.45
C HIS A 113 3.16 -12.93 7.03
N TYR A 114 1.94 -12.68 6.57
CA TYR A 114 1.59 -12.90 5.17
C TYR A 114 2.42 -11.98 4.27
N ASN A 115 3.08 -12.55 3.27
CA ASN A 115 3.78 -11.81 2.22
C ASN A 115 3.17 -12.15 0.86
N GLU A 116 2.50 -11.14 0.27
CA GLU A 116 1.82 -11.28 -1.02
C GLU A 116 2.81 -11.58 -2.16
N GLU A 117 3.99 -10.98 -2.15
CA GLU A 117 4.99 -11.21 -3.18
C GLU A 117 5.45 -12.67 -3.17
N ARG A 118 5.67 -13.22 -1.97
CA ARG A 118 6.04 -14.62 -1.78
C ARG A 118 4.94 -15.58 -2.21
N ALA A 119 3.68 -15.27 -1.89
CA ALA A 119 2.50 -16.05 -2.29
C ALA A 119 2.30 -16.07 -3.81
N LEU A 120 2.54 -14.93 -4.47
CA LEU A 120 2.36 -14.79 -5.92
C LEU A 120 3.59 -15.20 -6.74
N MET A 121 4.75 -15.40 -6.11
CA MET A 121 6.01 -15.67 -6.82
C MET A 121 5.91 -16.85 -7.81
N PRO A 122 5.35 -18.03 -7.47
CA PRO A 122 5.20 -19.14 -8.42
C PRO A 122 4.38 -18.76 -9.67
N PHE A 123 3.36 -17.92 -9.50
CA PHE A 123 2.55 -17.38 -10.59
C PHE A 123 3.34 -16.38 -11.44
N ARG A 124 4.08 -15.47 -10.80
CA ARG A 124 4.93 -14.48 -11.49
C ARG A 124 5.98 -15.15 -12.36
N VAL A 125 6.72 -16.14 -11.82
CA VAL A 125 7.75 -16.84 -12.62
C VAL A 125 7.14 -17.68 -13.75
N SER A 126 5.97 -18.29 -13.53
CA SER A 126 5.28 -19.06 -14.58
C SER A 126 4.60 -18.19 -15.65
N ALA A 127 4.49 -16.87 -15.43
CA ALA A 127 3.99 -15.92 -16.42
C ALA A 127 5.06 -15.44 -17.42
N VAL A 128 6.35 -15.56 -17.09
CA VAL A 128 7.45 -14.95 -17.87
C VAL A 128 7.55 -15.50 -19.30
N SER A 129 7.61 -16.82 -19.45
CA SER A 129 7.71 -17.48 -20.77
C SER A 129 7.14 -18.89 -20.71
N ARG A 130 6.89 -19.52 -21.87
CA ARG A 130 6.44 -20.92 -21.93
C ARG A 130 7.42 -21.87 -21.26
N ARG A 131 8.73 -21.63 -21.41
CA ARG A 131 9.79 -22.45 -20.80
C ARG A 131 9.79 -22.30 -19.28
N TRP A 132 9.69 -21.07 -18.77
CA TRP A 132 9.63 -20.81 -17.33
C TRP A 132 8.38 -21.40 -16.70
N ARG A 133 7.24 -21.29 -17.39
CA ARG A 133 5.99 -21.94 -16.98
C ARG A 133 6.16 -23.44 -16.81
N GLN A 134 6.68 -24.12 -17.82
CA GLN A 134 6.88 -25.56 -17.77
C GLN A 134 7.80 -25.94 -16.60
N LEU A 135 8.94 -25.23 -16.45
CA LEU A 135 9.87 -25.48 -15.35
C LEU A 135 9.26 -25.23 -13.96
N ALA A 136 8.45 -24.19 -13.81
CA ALA A 136 7.78 -23.90 -12.55
C ALA A 136 6.75 -24.99 -12.22
N LEU A 137 5.94 -25.41 -13.20
CA LEU A 137 4.97 -26.50 -13.04
C LEU A 137 5.64 -27.86 -12.77
N ASP A 138 6.84 -28.07 -13.31
CA ASP A 138 7.67 -29.26 -13.07
C ASP A 138 8.46 -29.20 -11.76
N SER A 139 8.29 -28.14 -10.96
CA SER A 139 8.97 -27.94 -9.67
C SER A 139 7.97 -27.87 -8.52
N PRO A 140 7.42 -29.00 -8.03
CA PRO A 140 6.35 -29.00 -7.03
C PRO A 140 6.76 -28.33 -5.70
N SER A 141 8.04 -28.41 -5.34
CA SER A 141 8.58 -27.73 -4.15
C SER A 141 8.48 -26.21 -4.21
N LEU A 142 8.47 -25.62 -5.40
CA LEU A 142 8.24 -24.18 -5.55
C LEU A 142 6.83 -23.80 -5.09
N TRP A 143 5.83 -24.59 -5.48
CA TRP A 143 4.43 -24.36 -5.14
C TRP A 143 4.12 -24.73 -3.69
N GLY A 144 4.74 -25.79 -3.16
CA GLY A 144 4.49 -26.21 -1.79
C GLY A 144 5.20 -25.40 -0.71
N SER A 145 6.26 -24.68 -1.08
CA SER A 145 7.09 -23.93 -0.12
C SER A 145 6.39 -22.78 0.61
N TYR A 146 5.24 -22.30 0.14
CA TYR A 146 4.50 -21.23 0.80
C TYR A 146 3.04 -21.13 0.33
N LEU A 147 2.11 -21.52 1.20
CA LEU A 147 0.67 -21.29 1.04
C LEU A 147 0.20 -20.36 2.15
N ALA A 148 0.09 -19.07 1.87
CA ALA A 148 -0.32 -18.10 2.87
C ALA A 148 -1.62 -17.36 2.53
N PHE A 149 -2.35 -16.97 3.58
CA PHE A 149 -3.59 -16.20 3.49
C PHE A 149 -3.49 -14.95 4.37
N GLY A 150 -3.72 -13.76 3.79
CA GLY A 150 -3.81 -12.48 4.49
C GLY A 150 -5.22 -11.87 4.48
N SER A 151 -5.45 -10.81 5.25
CA SER A 151 -6.77 -10.14 5.36
C SER A 151 -7.34 -9.60 4.05
N ALA A 152 -6.48 -9.15 3.14
CA ALA A 152 -6.91 -8.54 1.89
C ALA A 152 -7.42 -9.57 0.86
N THR A 153 -7.22 -10.87 1.13
CA THR A 153 -7.57 -11.92 0.17
C THR A 153 -9.08 -12.10 0.12
N ARG A 154 -9.72 -11.66 -0.97
CA ARG A 154 -11.15 -11.95 -1.21
C ARG A 154 -11.35 -13.47 -1.23
N PHE A 155 -12.24 -13.98 -0.38
CA PHE A 155 -12.42 -15.42 -0.12
C PHE A 155 -12.62 -16.30 -1.36
N LYS A 156 -13.31 -15.79 -2.40
CA LYS A 156 -13.49 -16.54 -3.66
C LYS A 156 -12.15 -16.76 -4.40
N SER A 157 -11.30 -15.74 -4.42
CA SER A 157 -9.96 -15.83 -5.01
C SER A 157 -9.05 -16.72 -4.16
N ALA A 158 -9.20 -16.68 -2.83
CA ALA A 158 -8.42 -17.50 -1.90
C ALA A 158 -8.63 -19.00 -2.11
N LYS A 159 -9.88 -19.45 -2.36
CA LYS A 159 -10.16 -20.86 -2.66
C LYS A 159 -9.47 -21.31 -3.95
N HIS A 160 -9.65 -20.58 -5.04
CA HIS A 160 -9.05 -20.94 -6.33
C HIS A 160 -7.51 -20.91 -6.27
N TYR A 161 -6.96 -19.93 -5.57
CA TYR A 161 -5.53 -19.86 -5.26
C TYR A 161 -5.06 -21.12 -4.52
N ALA A 162 -5.71 -21.49 -3.42
CA ALA A 162 -5.36 -22.68 -2.64
C ALA A 162 -5.47 -23.97 -3.47
N GLU A 163 -6.55 -24.15 -4.22
CA GLU A 163 -6.72 -25.31 -5.11
C GLU A 163 -5.60 -25.39 -6.14
N THR A 164 -5.18 -24.25 -6.70
CA THR A 164 -4.09 -24.18 -7.67
C THR A 164 -2.75 -24.54 -7.05
N ILE A 165 -2.43 -23.96 -5.88
CA ILE A 165 -1.20 -24.26 -5.15
C ILE A 165 -1.14 -25.76 -4.80
N ILE A 166 -2.22 -26.31 -4.25
CA ILE A 166 -2.32 -27.73 -3.86
C ILE A 166 -2.17 -28.64 -5.07
N ALA A 167 -2.81 -28.30 -6.20
CA ALA A 167 -2.73 -29.09 -7.42
C ALA A 167 -1.29 -29.17 -7.95
N TYR A 168 -0.53 -28.07 -7.88
CA TYR A 168 0.84 -28.02 -8.39
C TYR A 168 1.91 -28.43 -7.39
N SER A 169 1.64 -28.36 -6.08
CA SER A 169 2.57 -28.85 -5.05
C SER A 169 2.71 -30.37 -5.06
N LYS A 170 1.74 -31.11 -5.62
CA LYS A 170 1.74 -32.58 -5.71
C LYS A 170 2.05 -33.20 -4.33
N SER A 171 3.12 -33.98 -4.21
CA SER A 171 3.58 -34.61 -2.97
C SER A 171 4.61 -33.78 -2.18
N SER A 172 4.87 -32.53 -2.59
CA SER A 172 5.75 -31.64 -1.84
C SER A 172 5.09 -31.24 -0.51
N PRO A 173 5.87 -31.15 0.58
CA PRO A 173 5.43 -30.52 1.81
C PRO A 173 4.81 -29.15 1.56
N LEU A 174 3.69 -28.86 2.24
CA LEU A 174 3.02 -27.58 2.22
C LEU A 174 3.38 -26.79 3.48
N ASP A 175 3.98 -25.63 3.32
CA ASP A 175 4.19 -24.66 4.40
C ASP A 175 3.03 -23.67 4.42
N VAL A 176 2.08 -23.87 5.35
CA VAL A 176 0.83 -23.12 5.40
C VAL A 176 0.88 -22.04 6.46
N THR A 177 0.64 -20.79 6.08
CA THR A 177 0.64 -19.63 6.98
C THR A 177 -0.71 -18.91 6.95
N PHE A 178 -1.27 -18.61 8.11
CA PHE A 178 -2.48 -17.79 8.24
C PHE A 178 -2.14 -16.53 9.03
N ASP A 179 -2.28 -15.36 8.39
CA ASP A 179 -2.11 -14.09 9.08
C ASP A 179 -3.43 -13.68 9.76
N LEU A 180 -3.58 -14.11 11.01
CA LEU A 180 -4.78 -13.86 11.83
C LEU A 180 -4.76 -12.49 12.50
N ALA A 181 -3.60 -11.83 12.59
CA ALA A 181 -3.47 -10.54 13.29
C ALA A 181 -4.33 -9.44 12.63
N SER A 182 -4.62 -9.62 11.35
CA SER A 182 -5.44 -8.72 10.56
C SER A 182 -6.95 -8.94 10.70
N TYR A 183 -7.39 -9.93 11.50
CA TYR A 183 -8.81 -10.24 11.76
C TYR A 183 -9.38 -9.63 13.05
N GLU A 184 -8.60 -8.90 13.85
CA GLU A 184 -9.04 -8.28 15.11
C GLU A 184 -9.97 -7.05 14.94
N GLY A 185 -10.61 -6.89 13.77
CA GLY A 185 -11.65 -5.90 13.57
C GLY A 185 -12.99 -6.38 14.17
N PRO A 186 -13.72 -5.56 14.94
CA PRO A 186 -14.98 -5.95 15.64
C PRO A 186 -16.16 -6.29 14.71
N MET A 187 -15.92 -6.44 13.41
CA MET A 187 -16.95 -6.53 12.37
C MET A 187 -16.96 -7.86 11.60
N TYR A 188 -16.03 -8.78 11.87
CA TYR A 188 -15.99 -10.08 11.20
C TYR A 188 -16.41 -11.20 12.16
N SER A 189 -17.67 -11.60 12.08
CA SER A 189 -18.08 -12.95 12.51
C SER A 189 -17.16 -13.96 11.81
N GLU A 190 -16.69 -14.97 12.55
CA GLU A 190 -15.84 -16.05 12.02
C GLU A 190 -16.25 -16.42 10.58
N PRO A 191 -15.44 -16.08 9.58
CA PRO A 191 -15.88 -16.23 8.20
C PRO A 191 -15.92 -17.73 7.90
N GLN A 192 -17.12 -18.26 7.65
CA GLN A 192 -17.37 -19.63 7.22
C GLN A 192 -16.40 -20.09 6.11
N SER A 193 -15.95 -19.16 5.28
CA SER A 193 -14.95 -19.36 4.22
C SER A 193 -13.56 -19.74 4.71
N LEU A 194 -13.11 -19.29 5.89
CA LEU A 194 -11.83 -19.74 6.45
C LEU A 194 -11.93 -21.21 6.86
N LYS A 195 -13.06 -21.61 7.45
CA LYS A 195 -13.34 -23.02 7.76
C LYS A 195 -13.38 -23.88 6.50
N ASP A 196 -13.91 -23.36 5.40
CA ASP A 196 -13.91 -24.06 4.11
C ASP A 196 -12.50 -24.23 3.53
N VAL A 197 -11.64 -23.22 3.64
CA VAL A 197 -10.23 -23.31 3.21
C VAL A 197 -9.44 -24.27 4.10
N ILE A 198 -9.62 -24.20 5.42
CA ILE A 198 -9.02 -25.13 6.39
C ILE A 198 -9.41 -26.58 6.06
N ARG A 199 -10.72 -26.82 5.82
CA ARG A 199 -11.24 -28.13 5.39
C ARG A 199 -10.64 -28.57 4.06
N LEU A 200 -10.50 -27.67 3.09
CA LEU A 200 -9.89 -27.97 1.79
C LEU A 200 -8.44 -28.45 1.94
N ILE A 201 -7.67 -27.84 2.82
CA ILE A 201 -6.27 -28.23 3.09
C ILE A 201 -6.21 -29.52 3.94
N GLY A 202 -7.34 -29.95 4.49
CA GLY A 202 -7.45 -31.14 5.34
C GLY A 202 -6.78 -30.96 6.70
N ILE A 203 -6.74 -29.72 7.20
CA ILE A 203 -6.19 -29.40 8.53
C ILE A 203 -7.36 -29.40 9.52
N GLU A 204 -7.29 -30.20 10.58
CA GLU A 204 -8.17 -30.03 11.73
C GLU A 204 -7.58 -28.93 12.62
N VAL A 205 -8.20 -27.75 12.63
CA VAL A 205 -7.71 -26.62 13.43
C VAL A 205 -8.26 -26.75 14.86
N SER A 206 -7.37 -27.14 15.77
CA SER A 206 -7.54 -26.88 17.21
C SER A 206 -7.14 -25.43 17.47
N THR A 207 -7.94 -24.70 18.24
CA THR A 207 -7.90 -23.22 18.43
C THR A 207 -6.65 -22.66 19.12
N SER A 208 -5.56 -23.43 19.21
CA SER A 208 -4.30 -23.00 19.82
C SER A 208 -3.22 -22.94 18.75
N VAL A 209 -2.72 -21.73 18.46
CA VAL A 209 -1.60 -21.35 17.57
C VAL A 209 -0.77 -22.54 17.05
N CYS A 210 -0.86 -22.83 15.74
CA CYS A 210 -0.12 -23.92 15.13
C CYS A 210 0.64 -23.47 13.88
N THR A 211 1.95 -23.70 13.90
CA THR A 211 2.75 -23.87 12.68
C THR A 211 2.67 -25.35 12.32
N PHE A 212 2.19 -25.70 11.12
CA PHE A 212 2.07 -27.09 10.69
C PHE A 212 2.98 -27.35 9.48
N ILE A 213 3.83 -28.35 9.60
CA ILE A 213 4.60 -28.91 8.47
C ILE A 213 3.95 -30.26 8.16
N LYS A 214 3.39 -30.40 6.95
CA LYS A 214 2.86 -31.67 6.44
C LYS A 214 3.85 -32.33 5.50
#